data_AF-A0A382JR71-F1
#
_entry.id   AF-A0A382JR71-F1
#
_cell.length_a   1.000
_cell.length_b   1.000
_cell.length_c   1.000
_cell.angle_alpha   90.00
_cell.angle_beta   90.00
_cell.angle_gamma   90.00
#
_symmetry.space_group_name_H-M   'P 1'
#
loop_
_entity.id
_entity.type
_entity.pdbx_description
1 polymer ?
#
loop_
_entity_poly.entity_id
_entity_poly.type
_entity_poly.pdbx_seq_one_letter_code
_entity_poly.pdbx_strand_id
1 'polypeptide(L)'
;RQEMGIVDASSELQQIFQAIGKTVNVTMSRGRQSGGVNMKIRLTAVPLNIDSVIAGVGSYITERGATIPWFQWLMSAGDRIIVRDYELEPGHVEVSRTGNMIMKRGKKGWRVPPEFAGSPSNNFITRATDSILPELGNYIQKIVKSAL
;
A
#
# COMPACT_ATOMS: atom_id res chain seq x y z
N ARG A 1 -7.63 -21.12 0.12
CA ARG A 1 -7.73 -20.34 1.37
C ARG A 1 -7.79 -18.87 0.97
N GLN A 2 -8.91 -18.21 1.23
CA GLN A 2 -9.16 -16.81 0.82
C GLN A 2 -9.06 -15.94 2.06
N GLU A 3 -7.88 -15.39 2.32
CA GLU A 3 -7.71 -14.48 3.45
C GLU A 3 -8.40 -13.14 3.11
N MET A 4 -9.18 -12.62 4.06
CA MET A 4 -10.00 -11.40 3.92
C MET A 4 -11.07 -11.39 2.80
N GLY A 5 -11.46 -12.56 2.28
CA GLY A 5 -12.43 -12.62 1.17
C GLY A 5 -11.84 -12.21 -0.19
N ILE A 6 -10.51 -12.08 -0.25
CA ILE A 6 -9.77 -11.83 -1.49
C ILE A 6 -9.75 -13.14 -2.28
N VAL A 7 -10.52 -13.18 -3.37
CA VAL A 7 -10.66 -14.38 -4.23
C VAL A 7 -9.41 -14.57 -5.09
N ASP A 8 -8.79 -13.46 -5.52
CA ASP A 8 -7.57 -13.43 -6.32
C ASP A 8 -6.63 -12.31 -5.83
N ALA A 9 -5.77 -12.68 -4.87
CA ALA A 9 -4.83 -11.74 -4.28
C ALA A 9 -3.81 -11.22 -5.29
N SER A 10 -3.47 -12.02 -6.31
CA SER A 10 -2.51 -11.61 -7.33
C SER A 10 -3.07 -10.52 -8.23
N SER A 11 -4.34 -10.63 -8.65
CA SER A 11 -5.01 -9.60 -9.44
C SER A 11 -5.20 -8.30 -8.63
N GLU A 12 -5.59 -8.39 -7.35
CA GLU A 12 -5.71 -7.19 -6.50
C GLU A 12 -4.36 -6.50 -6.29
N LEU A 13 -3.29 -7.26 -6.05
CA LEU A 13 -1.94 -6.71 -5.94
C LEU A 13 -1.48 -6.05 -7.24
N GLN A 14 -1.79 -6.63 -8.40
CA GLN A 14 -1.47 -6.01 -9.68
C GLN A 14 -2.19 -4.66 -9.86
N GLN A 15 -3.46 -4.57 -9.48
CA GLN A 15 -4.20 -3.30 -9.53
C GLN A 15 -3.56 -2.25 -8.60
N ILE A 16 -3.15 -2.66 -7.40
CA ILE A 16 -2.42 -1.80 -6.47
C ILE A 16 -1.10 -1.33 -7.09
N PHE A 17 -0.30 -2.23 -7.68
CA PHE A 17 0.97 -1.87 -8.32
C PHE A 17 0.77 -0.91 -9.50
N GLN A 18 -0.25 -1.14 -10.33
CA GLN A 18 -0.56 -0.27 -11.46
C GLN A 18 -1.03 1.11 -10.99
N ALA A 19 -1.88 1.16 -9.97
CA ALA A 19 -2.33 2.41 -9.35
C ALA A 19 -1.14 3.21 -8.81
N ILE A 20 -0.24 2.57 -8.07
CA ILE A 20 0.98 3.20 -7.54
C ILE A 20 1.92 3.62 -8.68
N GLY A 21 2.15 2.76 -9.67
CA GLY A 21 3.03 3.02 -10.80
C GLY A 21 2.62 4.28 -11.58
N LYS A 22 1.31 4.52 -11.75
CA LYS A 22 0.79 5.76 -12.37
C LYS A 22 1.15 7.04 -11.60
N THR A 23 1.51 6.94 -10.33
CA THR A 23 1.89 8.09 -9.51
C THR A 23 3.37 8.48 -9.59
N VAL A 24 4.19 7.64 -10.22
CA VAL A 24 5.64 7.85 -10.30
C VAL A 24 5.97 8.74 -11.49
N ASN A 25 6.49 9.94 -11.23
CA ASN A 25 6.99 10.84 -12.25
C ASN A 25 8.52 10.76 -12.33
N VAL A 26 9.04 10.51 -13.52
CA VAL A 26 10.49 10.45 -13.79
C VAL A 26 10.90 11.63 -14.65
N THR A 27 11.79 12.47 -14.14
CA THR A 27 12.34 13.60 -14.88
C THR A 27 13.85 13.43 -15.05
N MET A 28 14.33 13.61 -16.28
CA MET A 28 15.75 13.54 -16.60
C MET A 28 16.18 14.89 -17.17
N SER A 29 17.22 15.48 -16.58
CA SER A 29 17.82 16.73 -17.03
C SER A 29 19.29 16.52 -17.37
N ARG A 30 19.73 17.02 -18.54
CA ARG A 30 21.14 17.03 -18.95
C ARG A 30 21.72 18.42 -18.72
N GLY A 31 22.88 18.48 -18.08
CA GLY A 31 23.69 19.69 -17.96
C GLY A 31 25.00 19.52 -18.73
N ARG A 32 25.39 20.55 -19.50
CA ARG A 32 26.75 20.64 -20.06
C ARG A 32 27.64 21.36 -19.06
N GLN A 33 28.78 20.75 -18.73
CA GLN A 33 29.83 21.39 -17.95
C GLN A 33 31.12 21.37 -18.79
N SER A 34 31.99 22.37 -18.61
CA SER A 34 33.28 22.41 -19.30
C SER A 34 34.10 21.17 -18.90
N GLY A 35 34.31 20.24 -19.83
CA GLY A 35 35.03 18.98 -19.60
C GLY A 35 34.17 17.72 -19.42
N GLY A 36 32.83 17.78 -19.53
CA GLY A 36 32.00 16.56 -19.46
C GLY A 36 30.48 16.76 -19.57
N VAL A 37 29.76 15.65 -19.68
CA VAL A 37 28.28 15.60 -19.61
C VAL A 37 27.87 15.25 -18.19
N ASN A 38 27.07 16.09 -17.53
CA ASN A 38 26.46 15.76 -16.25
C ASN A 38 24.98 15.40 -16.49
N MET A 39 24.56 14.20 -16.11
CA MET A 39 23.17 13.77 -16.18
C MET A 39 22.57 13.72 -14.78
N LYS A 40 21.48 14.46 -14.58
CA LYS A 40 20.71 14.46 -13.34
C LYS A 40 19.36 13.82 -13.58
N ILE A 41 19.16 12.64 -13.01
CA ILE A 41 17.87 11.95 -12.96
C ILE A 41 17.20 12.30 -11.63
N ARG A 42 15.99 12.85 -11.69
CA ARG A 42 15.14 13.10 -10.52
C ARG A 42 13.89 12.24 -10.66
N LEU A 43 13.81 11.23 -9.81
CA LEU A 43 12.60 10.46 -9.59
C LEU A 43 11.77 11.19 -8.54
N THR A 44 10.49 11.38 -8.82
CA THR A 44 9.54 11.91 -7.86
C THR A 44 8.36 10.95 -7.84
N ALA A 45 8.39 10.04 -6.88
CA ALA A 45 7.28 9.14 -6.61
C ALA A 45 6.37 9.75 -5.55
N VAL A 46 5.06 9.57 -5.76
CA VAL A 46 3.92 9.93 -4.89
C VAL A 46 3.49 11.41 -4.90
N PRO A 47 2.29 11.73 -5.45
CA PRO A 47 1.58 12.98 -5.17
C PRO A 47 0.84 12.90 -3.82
N LEU A 48 0.68 14.06 -3.20
CA LEU A 48 0.01 14.35 -1.91
C LEU A 48 -1.47 13.90 -1.77
N ASN A 49 -1.97 12.99 -2.64
CA ASN A 49 -3.38 12.58 -2.65
C ASN A 49 -3.59 11.17 -3.24
N ILE A 50 -2.91 10.18 -2.66
CA ILE A 50 -3.03 8.77 -3.05
C ILE A 50 -4.46 8.23 -2.92
N ASP A 51 -5.27 8.83 -2.04
CA ASP A 51 -6.67 8.47 -1.79
C ASP A 51 -7.52 8.42 -3.08
N SER A 52 -7.29 9.37 -4.00
CA SER A 52 -7.99 9.40 -5.30
C SER A 52 -7.57 8.28 -6.26
N VAL A 53 -6.33 7.82 -6.14
CA VAL A 53 -5.71 6.82 -7.03
C VAL A 53 -6.03 5.40 -6.55
N ILE A 54 -6.22 5.24 -5.23
CA ILE A 54 -6.55 3.96 -4.58
C ILE A 54 -8.03 3.78 -4.31
N ALA A 55 -8.85 4.81 -4.57
CA ALA A 55 -10.31 4.72 -4.45
C ALA A 55 -10.85 3.58 -5.32
N GLY A 56 -11.47 2.59 -4.68
CA GLY A 56 -12.04 1.42 -5.35
C GLY A 56 -11.08 0.24 -5.54
N VAL A 57 -9.82 0.37 -5.14
CA VAL A 57 -8.85 -0.75 -5.10
C VAL A 57 -8.82 -1.35 -3.69
N GLY A 58 -8.70 -2.67 -3.60
CA GLY A 58 -8.59 -3.38 -2.31
C GLY A 58 -9.83 -3.17 -1.45
N SER A 59 -10.97 -3.56 -2.01
CA SER A 59 -12.26 -3.60 -1.32
C SER A 59 -13.01 -4.88 -1.70
N TYR A 60 -13.84 -5.39 -0.80
CA TYR A 60 -14.74 -6.50 -1.12
C TYR A 60 -16.15 -6.21 -0.64
N ILE A 61 -17.13 -6.85 -1.28
CA ILE A 61 -18.54 -6.76 -0.90
C ILE A 61 -18.87 -7.99 -0.05
N THR A 62 -19.37 -7.75 1.16
CA THR A 62 -19.88 -8.80 2.04
C THR A 62 -21.14 -9.44 1.47
N GLU A 63 -21.50 -10.63 1.92
CA GLU A 63 -22.76 -11.31 1.56
C GLU A 63 -24.02 -10.47 1.87
N ARG A 64 -23.90 -9.49 2.78
CA ARG A 64 -24.96 -8.55 3.14
C ARG A 64 -24.95 -7.27 2.32
N GLY A 65 -24.13 -7.18 1.27
CA GLY A 65 -24.02 -6.02 0.39
C GLY A 65 -23.19 -4.86 0.92
N ALA A 66 -22.64 -4.95 2.14
CA ALA A 66 -21.76 -3.91 2.68
C ALA A 66 -20.38 -3.98 2.01
N THR A 67 -19.83 -2.83 1.61
CA THR A 67 -18.48 -2.73 1.03
C THR A 67 -17.45 -2.51 2.13
N ILE A 68 -16.38 -3.31 2.11
CA ILE A 68 -15.26 -3.26 3.06
C ILE A 68 -14.02 -2.75 2.31
N PRO A 69 -13.65 -1.47 2.44
CA PRO A 69 -12.47 -0.88 1.77
C PRO A 69 -11.21 -1.13 2.60
N TRP A 70 -10.80 -2.40 2.69
CA TRP A 70 -9.70 -2.83 3.58
C TRP A 70 -8.37 -2.12 3.26
N PHE A 71 -8.08 -1.85 1.99
CA PHE A 71 -6.83 -1.21 1.60
C PHE A 71 -6.79 0.26 2.02
N GLN A 72 -7.91 0.98 1.89
CA GLN A 72 -8.03 2.35 2.39
C GLN A 72 -7.81 2.42 3.90
N TRP A 73 -8.27 1.41 4.65
CA TRP A 73 -8.05 1.34 6.09
C TRP A 73 -6.57 1.22 6.45
N LEU A 74 -5.83 0.35 5.76
CA LEU A 74 -4.38 0.22 5.95
C LEU A 74 -3.61 1.49 5.58
N MET A 75 -4.12 2.24 4.61
CA MET A 75 -3.46 3.44 4.09
C MET A 75 -3.69 4.70 4.94
N SER A 76 -4.90 4.86 5.49
CA SER A 76 -5.34 6.16 6.02
C SER A 76 -6.07 6.11 7.35
N ALA A 77 -6.52 4.93 7.82
CA ALA A 77 -7.33 4.88 9.02
C ALA A 77 -6.51 5.11 10.30
N GLY A 78 -5.20 4.96 10.26
CA GLY A 78 -4.36 5.07 11.45
C GLY A 78 -4.83 4.11 12.55
N ASP A 79 -4.92 4.64 13.77
CA ASP A 79 -5.28 3.89 14.98
C ASP A 79 -6.76 4.01 15.38
N ARG A 80 -7.60 4.61 14.51
CA ARG A 80 -9.02 4.85 14.78
C ARG A 80 -9.83 3.55 14.77
N ILE A 81 -10.86 3.51 15.61
CA ILE A 81 -11.86 2.43 15.56
C ILE A 81 -12.66 2.57 14.27
N ILE A 82 -12.63 1.52 13.45
CA ILE A 82 -13.26 1.47 12.13
C ILE A 82 -14.61 0.77 12.21
N VAL A 83 -14.65 -0.39 12.87
CA VAL A 83 -15.90 -1.14 13.08
C VAL A 83 -16.29 -1.01 14.54
N ARG A 84 -17.40 -0.32 14.79
CA ARG A 84 -17.95 -0.17 16.15
C ARG A 84 -18.71 -1.43 16.54
N ASP A 85 -18.74 -1.74 17.82
CA ASP A 85 -19.49 -2.86 18.42
C ASP A 85 -19.10 -4.27 17.95
N TYR A 86 -17.97 -4.42 17.26
CA TYR A 86 -17.40 -5.71 16.88
C TYR A 86 -15.92 -5.80 17.25
N GLU A 87 -15.46 -6.98 17.63
CA GLU A 87 -14.07 -7.27 17.96
C GLU A 87 -13.63 -8.60 17.34
N LEU A 88 -12.33 -8.75 17.08
CA LEU A 88 -11.77 -10.02 16.61
C LEU A 88 -11.65 -10.99 17.78
N GLU A 89 -12.12 -12.22 17.57
CA GLU A 89 -11.95 -13.32 18.50
C GLU A 89 -11.14 -14.45 17.85
N PRO A 90 -10.00 -14.85 18.44
CA PRO A 90 -9.24 -16.02 17.99
C PRO A 90 -9.85 -17.33 18.50
N GLY A 91 -9.43 -18.47 17.94
CA GLY A 91 -9.80 -19.81 18.43
C GLY A 91 -10.94 -20.48 17.64
N HIS A 92 -11.31 -19.92 16.51
CA HIS A 92 -12.48 -20.31 15.71
C HIS A 92 -12.09 -20.88 14.35
N VAL A 93 -11.18 -21.88 14.30
CA VAL A 93 -10.66 -22.44 13.03
C VAL A 93 -11.77 -22.96 12.11
N GLU A 94 -12.77 -23.65 12.68
CA GLU A 94 -13.83 -24.33 11.90
C GLU A 94 -14.79 -23.36 11.20
N VAL A 95 -14.99 -22.16 11.76
CA VAL A 95 -15.91 -21.14 11.24
C VAL A 95 -15.19 -19.92 10.68
N SER A 96 -13.88 -19.83 10.87
CA SER A 96 -13.05 -18.74 10.35
C SER A 96 -12.75 -18.94 8.88
N ARG A 97 -13.03 -17.90 8.10
CA ARG A 97 -12.69 -17.86 6.67
C ARG A 97 -11.20 -17.58 6.43
N THR A 98 -10.49 -17.06 7.44
CA THR A 98 -9.16 -16.44 7.31
C THR A 98 -8.10 -17.05 8.22
N GLY A 99 -8.36 -18.21 8.83
CA GLY A 99 -7.35 -18.93 9.60
C GLY A 99 -7.32 -18.57 11.08
N ASN A 100 -8.42 -18.92 11.78
CA ASN A 100 -8.58 -18.92 13.25
C ASN A 100 -9.16 -17.66 13.91
N MET A 101 -9.69 -16.70 13.13
CA MET A 101 -10.31 -15.50 13.68
C MET A 101 -11.72 -15.26 13.12
N ILE A 102 -12.61 -14.75 13.97
CA ILE A 102 -13.94 -14.26 13.58
C ILE A 102 -14.18 -12.86 14.10
N MET A 103 -15.11 -12.14 13.47
CA MET A 103 -15.69 -10.91 14.01
C MET A 103 -16.88 -11.28 14.90
N LYS A 104 -16.79 -10.99 16.20
CA LYS A 104 -17.92 -11.11 17.14
C LYS A 104 -18.39 -9.75 17.60
N ARG A 105 -19.62 -9.68 18.09
CA ARG A 105 -20.13 -8.46 18.73
C ARG A 105 -19.39 -8.23 20.05
N GLY A 106 -18.90 -7.02 20.28
CA GLY A 106 -18.10 -6.68 21.46
C GLY A 106 -17.95 -5.18 21.66
N LYS A 107 -17.61 -4.73 22.86
CA LYS A 107 -17.62 -3.30 23.21
C LYS A 107 -16.37 -2.54 22.80
N LYS A 108 -15.29 -3.25 22.44
CA LYS A 108 -13.98 -2.64 22.17
C LYS A 108 -13.92 -1.96 20.79
N GLY A 109 -14.74 -2.42 19.84
CA GLY A 109 -14.60 -2.06 18.44
C GLY A 109 -13.32 -2.64 17.82
N TRP A 110 -13.27 -2.63 16.50
CA TRP A 110 -12.12 -3.10 15.74
C TRP A 110 -11.40 -1.93 15.09
N ARG A 111 -10.08 -1.98 15.14
CA ARG A 111 -9.15 -1.07 14.46
C ARG A 111 -8.03 -1.88 13.82
N VAL A 112 -7.35 -1.27 12.85
CA VAL A 112 -6.11 -1.84 12.30
C VAL A 112 -5.08 -1.93 13.43
N PRO A 113 -4.37 -3.06 13.58
CA PRO A 113 -3.30 -3.16 14.56
C PRO A 113 -2.25 -2.05 14.36
N PRO A 114 -1.74 -1.40 15.42
CA PRO A 114 -0.86 -0.24 15.32
C PRO A 114 0.37 -0.44 14.43
N GLU A 115 0.91 -1.65 14.36
CA GLU A 115 2.05 -2.02 13.51
C GLU A 115 1.76 -1.90 12.00
N PHE A 116 0.50 -2.10 11.61
CA PHE A 116 0.02 -2.03 10.23
C PHE A 116 -0.75 -0.75 9.93
N ALA A 117 -1.08 0.04 10.96
CA ALA A 117 -1.80 1.29 10.83
C ALA A 117 -1.00 2.29 9.97
N GLY A 118 -1.63 2.83 8.94
CA GLY A 118 -1.06 3.85 8.07
C GLY A 118 -1.76 5.20 8.20
N SER A 119 -1.00 6.26 7.98
CA SER A 119 -1.47 7.62 7.74
C SER A 119 -1.16 8.04 6.30
N PRO A 120 -1.75 9.14 5.81
CA PRO A 120 -1.44 9.67 4.48
C PRO A 120 0.06 9.93 4.24
N SER A 121 0.83 10.25 5.30
CA SER A 121 2.28 10.49 5.23
C SER A 121 3.14 9.31 5.67
N ASN A 122 2.59 8.29 6.33
CA ASN A 122 3.31 7.12 6.81
C ASN A 122 2.44 5.87 6.75
N ASN A 123 2.55 5.11 5.67
CA ASN A 123 1.81 3.88 5.44
C ASN A 123 2.73 2.80 4.85
N PHE A 124 2.18 1.64 4.51
CA PHE A 124 2.96 0.55 3.92
C PHE A 124 3.69 0.96 2.64
N ILE A 125 3.08 1.79 1.78
CA ILE A 125 3.68 2.21 0.51
C ILE A 125 4.85 3.16 0.75
N THR A 126 4.69 4.16 1.63
CA THR A 126 5.79 5.09 1.94
C THR A 126 6.94 4.34 2.59
N ARG A 127 6.65 3.45 3.56
CA ARG A 127 7.66 2.60 4.22
C ARG A 127 8.40 1.69 3.24
N ALA A 128 7.68 1.02 2.35
CA ALA A 128 8.27 0.17 1.33
C ALA A 128 9.13 0.98 0.34
N THR A 129 8.63 2.14 -0.09
CA THR A 129 9.36 3.06 -0.97
C THR A 129 10.65 3.54 -0.32
N ASP A 130 10.59 4.04 0.92
CA ASP A 130 11.75 4.51 1.66
C ASP A 130 12.83 3.42 1.82
N SER A 131 12.41 2.17 2.01
CA SER A 131 13.34 1.05 2.15
C SER A 131 14.10 0.71 0.86
N ILE A 132 13.48 0.89 -0.31
CA ILE A 132 14.06 0.51 -1.61
C ILE A 132 14.77 1.67 -2.33
N LEU A 133 14.49 2.93 -1.94
CA LEU A 133 15.09 4.11 -2.56
C LEU A 133 16.63 4.07 -2.64
N PRO A 134 17.37 3.65 -1.59
CA PRO A 134 18.83 3.54 -1.66
C PRO A 134 19.31 2.54 -2.72
N GLU A 135 18.67 1.38 -2.79
CA GLU A 135 19.02 0.32 -3.74
C GLU A 135 18.70 0.74 -5.18
N LEU A 136 17.53 1.35 -5.41
CA LEU A 136 17.17 1.94 -6.70
C LEU A 136 18.19 2.99 -7.15
N GLY A 137 18.65 3.85 -6.23
CA GLY A 137 19.70 4.83 -6.50
C GLY A 137 20.98 4.17 -6.99
N ASN A 138 21.44 3.11 -6.32
CA ASN A 138 22.63 2.35 -6.71
C ASN A 138 22.45 1.66 -8.07
N TYR A 139 21.29 1.05 -8.31
CA TYR A 139 20.97 0.38 -9.56
C TYR A 139 20.99 1.34 -10.76
N ILE A 140 20.37 2.51 -10.62
CA ILE A 140 20.35 3.52 -11.67
C ILE A 140 21.76 4.08 -11.92
N GLN A 141 22.54 4.33 -10.86
CA GLN A 141 23.94 4.76 -11.02
C GLN A 141 24.77 3.72 -11.78
N LYS A 142 24.57 2.42 -11.50
CA LYS A 142 25.26 1.34 -12.21
C LYS A 142 24.91 1.33 -13.70
N ILE A 143 23.62 1.41 -14.04
CA ILE A 143 23.17 1.46 -15.44
C ILE A 143 23.78 2.66 -16.17
N VAL A 144 23.69 3.85 -15.57
CA VAL A 144 24.21 5.08 -16.19
C VAL A 144 25.72 4.99 -16.41
N LYS A 145 26.49 4.49 -15.43
CA LYS A 145 27.93 4.28 -15.59
C LYS A 145 28.27 3.25 -16.67
N SER A 146 27.45 2.20 -16.85
CA SER A 146 27.68 1.19 -17.88
C SER A 146 27.29 1.63 -19.29
N ALA A 147 26.44 2.66 -19.40
CA ALA A 147 25.98 3.20 -20.68
C ALA A 147 26.84 4.38 -21.19
N LEU A 148 27.81 4.83 -20.37
CA LEU A 148 28.82 5.84 -20.70
C LEU A 148 30.15 5.16 -21.00
#